data_AF-G9KMZ2-F1
#
_entry.id   AF-G9KMZ2-F1
#
_cell.length_a   1.000
_cell.length_b   1.000
_cell.length_c   1.000
_cell.angle_alpha   90.00
_cell.angle_beta   90.00
_cell.angle_gamma   90.00
#
_symmetry.space_group_name_H-M   'P 1'
#
loop_
_entity.id
_entity.type
_entity.pdbx_description
1 polymer ?
#
loop_
_entity_poly.entity_id
_entity_poly.type
_entity_poly.pdbx_seq_one_letter_code
_entity_poly.pdbx_strand_id
1 'polypeptide(L)'
;LGQRDAAVFRSMGRLAHIRTEHDDERLLKEPKFVGSYLIPDNEDRDDNKVYFFFTEKALEAESNAHAIYARVGRLCVNDVGGQRILVNKFSTILKARLVCSVPGMNGIDTYFDELEDIFLLHTRDHKNPVIFGLFNTTSNIFRGHAICVYHMSSIRAAFNGPYAHKEGPEYHWSLYEGRVPYPRPGSCASKVNGGRYGTTKDYPDDAIRFARSHPLMYQSIKPAHKKPILVKTDGRYNLKQIAVDRVEAEDGQYDVLFIGTDNGIVLKVITIYNQETESMEEVILEELQIFKDPVPIISMEISSKRQQLYIGSASAVAQVRFHQCDMYGSACADCCLARDPYCAWDGISCSRYYPTGTHAKRRFRRQDVRHGNAAQQCFGQQFIGDALDKTEERLAYGIENNSTLLECTPRSLQAKVIWFVQKGRDGRKEEVKT
;
A
#
# COMPACT_ATOMS: atom_id res chain seq x y z
N LEU A 1 7.74 -30.75 -18.80
CA LEU A 1 7.47 -29.43 -19.43
C LEU A 1 7.00 -28.47 -18.33
N GLY A 2 7.78 -27.59 -17.72
CA GLY A 2 9.21 -27.30 -17.73
C GLY A 2 9.55 -26.73 -16.36
N GLN A 3 10.72 -27.08 -15.83
CA GLN A 3 11.24 -26.55 -14.56
C GLN A 3 11.39 -25.04 -14.74
N ARG A 4 10.68 -24.25 -13.92
CA ARG A 4 10.56 -22.79 -14.05
C ARG A 4 11.91 -22.13 -13.77
N ASP A 5 12.66 -21.79 -14.81
CA ASP A 5 13.91 -21.00 -14.74
C ASP A 5 13.59 -19.53 -14.40
N ALA A 6 13.15 -19.28 -13.17
CA ALA A 6 12.89 -17.92 -12.69
C ALA A 6 14.21 -17.17 -12.46
N ALA A 7 14.31 -15.97 -13.00
CA ALA A 7 15.55 -15.21 -12.94
C ALA A 7 15.32 -13.70 -12.88
N VAL A 8 16.23 -13.01 -12.20
CA VAL A 8 16.47 -11.57 -12.43
C VAL A 8 17.56 -11.47 -13.49
N PHE A 9 17.36 -10.64 -14.52
CA PHE A 9 18.32 -10.45 -15.59
C PHE A 9 18.38 -9.00 -16.06
N ARG A 10 19.52 -8.61 -16.62
CA ARG A 10 19.70 -7.32 -17.32
C ARG A 10 20.13 -7.61 -18.75
N SER A 11 19.33 -7.14 -19.71
CA SER A 11 19.70 -7.12 -21.12
C SER A 11 20.15 -5.71 -21.51
N MET A 12 21.34 -5.61 -22.11
CA MET A 12 21.93 -4.35 -22.58
C MET A 12 22.07 -4.35 -24.11
N GLY A 13 21.12 -4.97 -24.82
CA GLY A 13 21.17 -5.12 -26.27
C GLY A 13 22.35 -5.97 -26.73
N ARG A 14 23.38 -5.36 -27.35
CA ARG A 14 24.56 -6.03 -27.93
C ARG A 14 25.60 -6.51 -26.90
N LEU A 15 25.51 -6.09 -25.64
CA LEU A 15 26.43 -6.51 -24.57
C LEU A 15 26.00 -7.84 -23.94
N ALA A 16 26.96 -8.53 -23.31
CA ALA A 16 26.72 -9.79 -22.61
C ALA A 16 25.58 -9.66 -21.58
N HIS A 17 24.63 -10.60 -21.64
CA HIS A 17 23.53 -10.68 -20.68
C HIS A 17 24.06 -11.10 -19.31
N ILE A 18 23.61 -10.42 -18.26
CA ILE A 18 23.86 -10.81 -16.87
C ILE A 18 22.54 -11.28 -16.25
N ARG A 19 22.60 -12.35 -15.45
CA ARG A 19 21.44 -12.94 -14.81
C ARG A 19 21.78 -13.60 -13.48
N THR A 20 20.78 -13.95 -12.69
CA THR A 20 20.96 -14.84 -11.55
C THR A 20 21.52 -16.20 -11.98
N GLU A 21 22.20 -16.89 -11.06
CA GLU A 21 22.61 -18.28 -11.27
C GLU A 21 21.39 -19.17 -11.50
N HIS A 22 21.56 -20.18 -12.35
CA HIS A 22 20.52 -21.17 -12.59
C HIS A 22 20.51 -22.17 -11.44
N ASP A 23 19.32 -22.61 -11.04
CA ASP A 23 19.09 -23.60 -9.98
C ASP A 23 19.71 -23.28 -8.59
N ASP A 24 20.07 -22.01 -8.32
CA ASP A 24 20.48 -21.60 -6.97
C ASP A 24 19.26 -21.21 -6.12
N GLU A 25 18.68 -22.22 -5.45
CA GLU A 25 17.55 -22.02 -4.54
C GLU A 25 17.86 -21.10 -3.36
N ARG A 26 19.14 -20.91 -2.98
CA ARG A 26 19.50 -19.95 -1.92
C ARG A 26 19.17 -18.53 -2.36
N LEU A 27 19.35 -18.25 -3.65
CA LEU A 27 19.10 -16.95 -4.23
C LEU A 27 17.62 -16.74 -4.54
N LEU A 28 16.99 -17.67 -5.27
CA LEU A 28 15.57 -17.59 -5.64
C LEU A 28 14.93 -18.98 -5.58
N LYS A 29 13.89 -19.16 -4.76
CA LYS A 29 13.15 -20.44 -4.68
C LYS A 29 11.68 -20.27 -5.07
N GLU A 30 11.36 -20.61 -6.32
CA GLU A 30 10.02 -20.46 -6.90
C GLU A 30 9.42 -19.05 -6.70
N PRO A 31 10.11 -17.98 -7.13
CA PRO A 31 9.67 -16.61 -6.88
C PRO A 31 8.44 -16.22 -7.73
N LYS A 32 7.54 -15.43 -7.13
CA LYS A 32 6.51 -14.61 -7.79
C LYS A 32 6.94 -13.15 -7.69
N PHE A 33 7.39 -12.56 -8.80
CA PHE A 33 7.81 -11.16 -8.84
C PHE A 33 6.60 -10.21 -8.85
N VAL A 34 6.74 -9.08 -8.16
CA VAL A 34 5.69 -8.06 -8.03
C VAL A 34 6.12 -6.75 -8.69
N GLY A 35 7.33 -6.26 -8.42
CA GLY A 35 7.81 -5.02 -9.02
C GLY A 35 9.31 -4.81 -8.87
N SER A 36 9.88 -3.90 -9.68
CA SER A 36 11.30 -3.52 -9.61
C SER A 36 11.50 -2.04 -9.88
N TYR A 37 12.35 -1.38 -9.09
CA TYR A 37 12.53 0.06 -9.11
C TYR A 37 13.99 0.45 -8.91
N LEU A 38 14.44 1.45 -9.66
CA LEU A 38 15.72 2.11 -9.45
C LEU A 38 15.57 3.12 -8.29
N ILE A 39 16.23 2.85 -7.16
CA ILE A 39 16.23 3.75 -6.00
C ILE A 39 17.69 4.02 -5.63
N PRO A 40 18.21 5.23 -5.88
CA PRO A 40 19.56 5.60 -5.46
C PRO A 40 19.67 5.61 -3.92
N ASP A 41 20.74 5.01 -3.39
CA ASP A 41 21.04 5.08 -1.95
C ASP A 41 21.70 6.41 -1.56
N ASN A 42 22.36 7.07 -2.51
CA ASN A 42 23.11 8.31 -2.37
C ASN A 42 23.30 8.97 -3.74
N GLU A 43 24.13 10.03 -3.80
CA GLU A 43 24.37 10.81 -5.02
C GLU A 43 25.35 10.16 -6.01
N ASP A 44 26.13 9.15 -5.57
CA ASP A 44 27.08 8.45 -6.43
C ASP A 44 26.32 7.50 -7.36
N ARG A 45 26.28 7.83 -8.66
CA ARG A 45 25.58 7.04 -9.66
C ARG A 45 26.12 5.62 -9.81
N ASP A 46 27.41 5.41 -9.51
CA ASP A 46 28.02 4.09 -9.51
C ASP A 46 27.56 3.24 -8.32
N ASP A 47 26.89 3.85 -7.34
CA ASP A 47 26.26 3.18 -6.20
C ASP A 47 24.73 3.08 -6.32
N ASN A 48 24.17 3.41 -7.50
CA ASN A 48 22.76 3.22 -7.79
C ASN A 48 22.35 1.76 -7.66
N LYS A 49 21.18 1.52 -7.09
CA LYS A 49 20.66 0.17 -6.85
C LYS A 49 19.27 -0.01 -7.43
N VAL A 50 19.01 -1.22 -7.89
CA VAL A 50 17.67 -1.71 -8.21
C VAL A 50 17.17 -2.50 -7.02
N TYR A 51 15.97 -2.17 -6.57
CA TYR A 51 15.20 -2.92 -5.59
C TYR A 51 14.11 -3.70 -6.32
N PHE A 52 13.97 -4.98 -6.02
CA PHE A 52 12.94 -5.82 -6.62
C PHE A 52 12.16 -6.56 -5.52
N PHE A 53 10.85 -6.60 -5.67
CA PHE A 53 9.92 -7.09 -4.67
C PHE A 53 9.25 -8.35 -5.19
N PHE A 54 9.20 -9.38 -4.35
CA PHE A 54 8.74 -10.69 -4.75
C PHE A 54 8.35 -11.51 -3.54
N THR A 55 7.68 -12.63 -3.79
CA THR A 55 7.39 -13.66 -2.81
C THR A 55 8.06 -14.96 -3.23
N GLU A 56 8.58 -15.75 -2.31
CA GLU A 56 9.25 -17.02 -2.60
C GLU A 56 9.02 -18.04 -1.48
N LYS A 57 9.35 -19.32 -1.73
CA LYS A 57 9.40 -20.33 -0.67
C LYS A 57 10.58 -20.05 0.27
N ALA A 58 10.31 -19.98 1.56
CA ALA A 58 11.28 -19.65 2.59
C ALA A 58 12.09 -20.89 2.99
N LEU A 59 13.38 -20.90 2.66
CA LEU A 59 14.30 -21.95 3.09
C LEU A 59 14.63 -21.88 4.59
N GLU A 60 14.41 -20.72 5.21
CA GLU A 60 14.68 -20.47 6.62
C GLU A 60 13.50 -20.73 7.55
N ALA A 61 12.36 -21.17 7.02
CA ALA A 61 11.23 -21.56 7.83
C ALA A 61 11.41 -23.01 8.34
N GLU A 62 11.92 -23.15 9.56
CA GLU A 62 12.28 -24.45 10.14
C GLU A 62 11.06 -25.34 10.46
N SER A 63 9.91 -24.75 10.78
CA SER A 63 8.71 -25.48 11.21
C SER A 63 7.67 -25.73 10.11
N ASN A 64 7.86 -25.18 8.92
CA ASN A 64 6.88 -25.29 7.83
C ASN A 64 7.60 -25.38 6.47
N ALA A 65 7.68 -26.62 5.95
CA ALA A 65 8.34 -26.94 4.68
C ALA A 65 7.76 -26.21 3.45
N HIS A 66 6.62 -25.53 3.60
CA HIS A 66 5.94 -24.76 2.57
C HIS A 66 5.68 -23.31 2.96
N ALA A 67 6.42 -22.77 3.94
CA ALA A 67 6.34 -21.35 4.24
C ALA A 67 6.73 -20.52 3.01
N ILE A 68 5.96 -19.47 2.80
CA ILE A 68 6.16 -18.48 1.75
C ILE A 68 6.48 -17.18 2.46
N TYR A 69 7.48 -16.42 2.00
CA TYR A 69 7.80 -15.09 2.53
C TYR A 69 7.88 -14.04 1.43
N ALA A 70 7.38 -12.86 1.75
CA ALA A 70 7.62 -11.64 0.99
C ALA A 70 9.05 -11.14 1.19
N ARG A 71 9.66 -10.66 0.11
CA ARG A 71 11.05 -10.26 0.03
C ARG A 71 11.19 -8.92 -0.66
N VAL A 72 12.21 -8.20 -0.23
CA VAL A 72 12.87 -7.19 -1.07
C VAL A 72 14.27 -7.69 -1.38
N GLY A 73 14.61 -7.70 -2.66
CA GLY A 73 15.96 -7.90 -3.16
C GLY A 73 16.60 -6.57 -3.57
N ARG A 74 17.93 -6.51 -3.53
CA ARG A 74 18.73 -5.33 -3.90
C ARG A 74 19.89 -5.77 -4.78
N LEU A 75 20.19 -4.97 -5.80
CA LEU A 75 21.23 -5.23 -6.79
C LEU A 75 21.91 -3.91 -7.21
N CYS A 76 23.24 -3.91 -7.39
CA CYS A 76 23.95 -2.76 -7.95
C CYS A 76 23.72 -2.64 -9.46
N VAL A 77 23.36 -1.43 -9.91
CA VAL A 77 23.10 -1.17 -11.34
C VAL A 77 24.34 -1.40 -12.19
N ASN A 78 25.54 -1.12 -11.67
CA ASN A 78 26.81 -1.28 -12.37
C ASN A 78 27.45 -2.67 -12.23
N ASP A 79 26.74 -3.64 -11.63
CA ASP A 79 27.23 -5.02 -11.49
C ASP A 79 27.42 -5.67 -12.87
N VAL A 80 28.59 -6.24 -13.12
CA VAL A 80 28.94 -6.95 -14.35
C VAL A 80 29.42 -8.39 -14.07
N GLY A 81 29.16 -8.88 -12.86
CA GLY A 81 29.60 -10.17 -12.36
C GLY A 81 31.07 -10.17 -11.95
N GLY A 82 31.54 -11.36 -11.55
CA GLY A 82 32.93 -11.57 -11.15
C GLY A 82 33.82 -12.00 -12.32
N GLN A 83 35.14 -11.93 -12.11
CA GLN A 83 36.14 -12.28 -13.14
C GLN A 83 36.30 -13.78 -13.36
N ARG A 84 36.25 -14.58 -12.28
CA ARG A 84 36.47 -16.04 -12.30
C ARG A 84 35.26 -16.83 -11.81
N ILE A 85 34.62 -16.31 -10.78
CA ILE A 85 33.40 -16.85 -10.15
C ILE A 85 32.27 -15.89 -10.48
N LEU A 86 31.05 -16.39 -10.69
CA LEU A 86 29.90 -15.58 -11.13
C LEU A 86 30.16 -14.81 -12.45
N VAL A 87 30.86 -15.43 -13.40
CA VAL A 87 31.06 -14.85 -14.74
C VAL A 87 29.71 -14.68 -15.43
N ASN A 88 29.38 -13.46 -15.85
CA ASN A 88 28.06 -13.09 -16.40
C ASN A 88 26.88 -13.42 -15.46
N LYS A 89 27.15 -13.48 -14.15
CA LYS A 89 26.14 -13.66 -13.10
C LYS A 89 26.21 -12.50 -12.11
N PHE A 90 25.08 -12.08 -11.55
CA PHE A 90 25.08 -11.01 -10.56
C PHE A 90 25.92 -11.39 -9.34
N SER A 91 26.75 -10.45 -8.89
CA SER A 91 27.69 -10.60 -7.78
C SER A 91 27.34 -9.77 -6.54
N THR A 92 26.38 -8.86 -6.67
CA THR A 92 25.97 -7.89 -5.64
C THR A 92 24.55 -8.10 -5.14
N ILE A 93 23.89 -9.19 -5.55
CA ILE A 93 22.50 -9.46 -5.19
C ILE A 93 22.38 -9.87 -3.71
N LEU A 94 21.46 -9.23 -3.00
CA LEU A 94 21.05 -9.60 -1.64
C LEU A 94 19.53 -9.57 -1.53
N LYS A 95 18.96 -10.31 -0.58
CA LYS A 95 17.53 -10.29 -0.26
C LYS A 95 17.28 -10.25 1.25
N ALA A 96 16.18 -9.64 1.66
CA ALA A 96 15.73 -9.57 3.04
C ALA A 96 14.22 -9.82 3.14
N ARG A 97 13.75 -10.36 4.27
CA ARG A 97 12.33 -10.59 4.54
C ARG A 97 11.60 -9.27 4.77
N LEU A 98 10.47 -9.07 4.09
CA LEU A 98 9.47 -8.07 4.48
C LEU A 98 8.44 -8.74 5.39
N VAL A 99 8.20 -8.16 6.56
CA VAL A 99 7.21 -8.64 7.52
C VAL A 99 6.00 -7.73 7.47
N CYS A 100 4.81 -8.30 7.31
CA CYS A 100 3.55 -7.62 7.56
C CYS A 100 2.70 -8.53 8.46
N SER A 101 2.52 -8.16 9.72
CA SER A 101 1.82 -8.98 10.70
C SER A 101 1.03 -8.17 11.70
N VAL A 102 -0.09 -8.74 12.16
CA VAL A 102 -0.89 -8.21 13.27
C VAL A 102 -0.50 -8.96 14.54
N PRO A 103 -0.03 -8.27 15.60
CA PRO A 103 0.25 -8.90 16.87
C PRO A 103 -1.01 -9.50 17.48
N GLY A 104 -0.98 -10.80 17.80
CA GLY A 104 -2.11 -11.46 18.47
C GLY A 104 -2.08 -11.26 19.99
N MET A 105 -3.25 -11.30 20.63
CA MET A 105 -3.39 -11.18 22.09
C MET A 105 -2.62 -12.27 22.85
N ASN A 106 -2.46 -13.44 22.24
CA ASN A 106 -1.76 -14.59 22.83
C ASN A 106 -0.24 -14.56 22.54
N GLY A 107 0.28 -13.45 22.01
CA GLY A 107 1.68 -13.32 21.55
C GLY A 107 1.99 -14.02 20.23
N ILE A 108 0.98 -14.59 19.56
CA ILE A 108 1.11 -15.21 18.24
C ILE A 108 0.66 -14.21 17.19
N ASP A 109 1.61 -13.74 16.39
CA ASP A 109 1.36 -12.82 15.28
C ASP A 109 0.62 -13.53 14.13
N THR A 110 -0.33 -12.82 13.52
CA THR A 110 -0.96 -13.24 12.26
C THR A 110 -0.21 -12.60 11.10
N TYR A 111 0.43 -13.43 10.26
CA TYR A 111 1.28 -12.97 9.16
C TYR A 111 0.55 -12.93 7.81
N PHE A 112 0.86 -11.91 7.02
CA PHE A 112 0.46 -11.74 5.63
C PHE A 112 1.73 -11.80 4.79
N ASP A 113 2.10 -13.02 4.36
CA ASP A 113 3.41 -13.28 3.75
C ASP A 113 3.39 -13.34 2.22
N GLU A 114 2.22 -13.30 1.56
CA GLU A 114 2.13 -13.21 0.11
C GLU A 114 2.04 -11.75 -0.33
N LEU A 115 3.02 -11.26 -1.08
CA LEU A 115 2.99 -9.91 -1.64
C LEU A 115 2.16 -9.92 -2.94
N GLU A 116 1.09 -9.14 -2.97
CA GLU A 116 0.21 -8.99 -4.14
C GLU A 116 0.60 -7.78 -4.99
N ASP A 117 0.93 -6.64 -4.35
CA ASP A 117 1.32 -5.43 -5.06
C ASP A 117 2.24 -4.52 -4.21
N ILE A 118 2.97 -3.62 -4.87
CA ILE A 118 3.88 -2.66 -4.25
C ILE A 118 3.72 -1.29 -4.91
N PHE A 119 3.58 -0.25 -4.09
CA PHE A 119 3.50 1.13 -4.56
C PHE A 119 4.57 2.02 -3.92
N LEU A 120 5.28 2.78 -4.75
CA LEU A 120 6.31 3.72 -4.31
C LEU A 120 5.75 5.14 -4.33
N LEU A 121 5.42 5.65 -3.15
CA LEU A 121 5.07 7.04 -2.96
C LEU A 121 6.34 7.88 -2.91
N HIS A 122 6.64 8.55 -4.03
CA HIS A 122 7.79 9.42 -4.14
C HIS A 122 7.66 10.62 -3.20
N THR A 123 8.70 10.86 -2.42
CA THR A 123 8.80 12.07 -1.59
C THR A 123 9.60 13.14 -2.33
N ARG A 124 9.81 14.30 -1.68
CA ARG A 124 10.70 15.34 -2.22
C ARG A 124 12.14 14.84 -2.36
N ASP A 125 12.53 13.83 -1.57
CA ASP A 125 13.80 13.14 -1.71
C ASP A 125 13.59 11.81 -2.44
N HIS A 126 13.95 11.77 -3.72
CA HIS A 126 13.82 10.58 -4.57
C HIS A 126 14.58 9.34 -4.04
N LYS A 127 15.55 9.52 -3.13
CA LYS A 127 16.27 8.43 -2.45
C LYS A 127 15.46 7.79 -1.32
N ASN A 128 14.40 8.46 -0.88
CA ASN A 128 13.57 8.05 0.25
C ASN A 128 12.07 8.05 -0.13
N PRO A 129 11.63 7.23 -1.11
CA PRO A 129 10.22 6.93 -1.27
C PRO A 129 9.67 6.21 -0.03
N VAL A 130 8.37 6.39 0.21
CA VAL A 130 7.60 5.57 1.15
C VAL A 130 7.02 4.39 0.37
N ILE A 131 7.23 3.17 0.86
CA ILE A 131 6.84 1.95 0.15
C ILE A 131 5.60 1.37 0.81
N PHE A 132 4.53 1.21 0.03
CA PHE A 132 3.30 0.55 0.45
C PHE A 132 3.30 -0.85 -0.15
N GLY A 133 3.21 -1.89 0.69
CA GLY A 133 3.01 -3.26 0.24
C GLY A 133 1.60 -3.73 0.55
N LEU A 134 0.93 -4.30 -0.45
CA LEU A 134 -0.33 -5.01 -0.30
C LEU A 134 -0.02 -6.50 -0.17
N PHE A 135 -0.42 -7.08 0.94
CA PHE A 135 -0.17 -8.47 1.29
C PHE A 135 -1.47 -9.26 1.40
N ASN A 136 -1.38 -10.56 1.14
CA ASN A 136 -2.41 -11.56 1.36
C ASN A 136 -1.86 -12.63 2.32
N THR A 137 -2.77 -13.34 2.97
CA THR A 137 -2.44 -14.53 3.75
C THR A 137 -2.04 -15.69 2.83
N THR A 138 -1.22 -16.61 3.33
CA THR A 138 -0.81 -17.82 2.61
C THR A 138 -1.84 -18.96 2.71
N SER A 139 -2.85 -18.80 3.58
CA SER A 139 -3.87 -19.82 3.81
C SER A 139 -4.97 -19.73 2.77
N ASN A 140 -5.27 -20.86 2.13
CA ASN A 140 -6.43 -20.97 1.24
C ASN A 140 -7.77 -20.92 1.99
N ILE A 141 -7.77 -21.21 3.30
CA ILE A 141 -8.97 -21.27 4.15
C ILE A 141 -9.24 -19.89 4.76
N PHE A 142 -8.20 -19.23 5.26
CA PHE A 142 -8.28 -17.89 5.82
C PHE A 142 -7.70 -16.91 4.83
N ARG A 143 -8.57 -16.24 4.07
CA ARG A 143 -8.19 -15.18 3.15
C ARG A 143 -8.28 -13.83 3.86
N GLY A 144 -7.16 -13.12 3.92
CA GLY A 144 -7.11 -11.81 4.50
C GLY A 144 -6.05 -10.96 3.81
N HIS A 145 -6.31 -9.67 3.72
CA HIS A 145 -5.37 -8.72 3.13
C HIS A 145 -4.89 -7.72 4.18
N ALA A 146 -3.67 -7.26 4.02
CA ALA A 146 -3.09 -6.22 4.86
C ALA A 146 -2.26 -5.26 4.01
N ILE A 147 -2.26 -3.97 4.38
CA ILE A 147 -1.38 -2.97 3.78
C ILE A 147 -0.37 -2.54 4.83
N CYS A 148 0.91 -2.69 4.50
CA CYS A 148 2.03 -2.29 5.36
C CYS A 148 2.88 -1.21 4.69
N VAL A 149 3.37 -0.28 5.49
CA VAL A 149 4.21 0.84 5.02
C VAL A 149 5.65 0.62 5.46
N TYR A 150 6.61 0.82 4.57
CA TYR A 150 8.04 0.67 4.86
C TYR A 150 8.81 1.92 4.46
N HIS A 151 9.83 2.25 5.25
CA HIS A 151 10.76 3.32 4.95
C HIS A 151 12.07 2.75 4.39
N MET A 152 12.65 3.46 3.41
CA MET A 152 13.96 3.10 2.85
C MET A 152 15.07 3.05 3.90
N SER A 153 14.97 3.78 5.01
CA SER A 153 15.91 3.71 6.12
C SER A 153 15.96 2.30 6.73
N SER A 154 14.80 1.68 6.99
CA SER A 154 14.70 0.32 7.52
C SER A 154 15.19 -0.73 6.53
N ILE A 155 14.88 -0.56 5.24
CA ILE A 155 15.35 -1.46 4.18
C ILE A 155 16.89 -1.41 4.07
N ARG A 156 17.47 -0.20 4.01
CA ARG A 156 18.92 -0.02 3.97
C ARG A 156 19.60 -0.55 5.24
N ALA A 157 18.98 -0.36 6.41
CA ALA A 157 19.50 -0.91 7.66
C ALA A 157 19.60 -2.44 7.61
N ALA A 158 18.58 -3.15 7.09
CA ALA A 158 18.63 -4.60 6.94
C ALA A 158 19.74 -5.06 6.00
N PHE A 159 19.90 -4.40 4.84
CA PHE A 159 20.99 -4.73 3.89
C PHE A 159 22.39 -4.34 4.38
N ASN A 160 22.48 -3.39 5.31
CA ASN A 160 23.71 -3.04 6.01
C ASN A 160 23.86 -3.82 7.33
N GLY A 161 22.92 -4.71 7.64
CA GLY A 161 22.92 -5.59 8.80
C GLY A 161 23.59 -6.93 8.54
N PRO A 162 23.55 -7.85 9.50
CA PRO A 162 24.24 -9.12 9.39
C PRO A 162 23.60 -10.07 8.36
N TYR A 163 24.42 -10.95 7.77
CA TYR A 163 23.96 -12.00 6.85
C TYR A 163 23.38 -13.17 7.65
N ALA A 164 22.43 -13.88 7.04
CA ALA A 164 21.98 -15.17 7.52
C ALA A 164 22.84 -16.27 6.87
N HIS A 165 23.13 -17.32 7.62
CA HIS A 165 23.82 -18.50 7.10
C HIS A 165 23.21 -19.77 7.67
N LYS A 166 23.48 -20.89 6.98
CA LYS A 166 23.09 -22.25 7.39
C LYS A 166 24.34 -23.12 7.43
N GLU A 167 25.28 -22.76 8.30
CA GLU A 167 26.56 -23.48 8.47
C GLU A 167 26.85 -23.61 9.96
N GLY A 168 26.46 -24.72 10.58
CA GLY A 168 26.64 -25.00 12.00
C GLY A 168 26.22 -26.43 12.35
N PRO A 169 26.60 -26.94 13.54
CA PRO A 169 26.34 -28.33 13.94
C PRO A 169 24.84 -28.70 13.93
N GLU A 170 23.98 -27.71 14.18
CA GLU A 170 22.52 -27.88 14.22
C GLU A 170 21.85 -27.73 12.83
N TYR A 171 22.59 -27.34 11.80
CA TYR A 171 22.08 -27.13 10.43
C TYR A 171 20.80 -26.25 10.33
N HIS A 172 20.65 -25.28 11.23
CA HIS A 172 19.55 -24.32 11.24
C HIS A 172 20.02 -22.96 10.70
N TRP A 173 19.09 -22.05 10.38
CA TRP A 173 19.50 -20.71 9.92
C TRP A 173 19.86 -19.83 11.11
N SER A 174 20.98 -19.13 11.02
CA SER A 174 21.50 -18.31 12.12
C SER A 174 22.16 -17.01 11.63
N LEU A 175 22.43 -16.14 12.59
CA LEU A 175 23.24 -14.94 12.42
C LEU A 175 24.67 -15.33 12.02
N TYR A 176 25.21 -14.77 10.94
CA TYR A 176 26.61 -14.96 10.59
C TYR A 176 27.52 -14.08 11.48
N GLU A 177 28.28 -14.72 12.36
CA GLU A 177 29.22 -14.06 13.30
C GLU A 177 30.67 -14.07 12.83
N GLY A 178 30.95 -14.72 11.69
CA GLY A 178 32.29 -14.81 11.13
C GLY A 178 32.79 -13.50 10.49
N ARG A 179 34.00 -13.55 9.93
CA ARG A 179 34.60 -12.41 9.25
C ARG A 179 33.95 -12.17 7.88
N VAL A 180 33.33 -11.01 7.71
CA VAL A 180 32.82 -10.54 6.41
C VAL A 180 33.99 -10.03 5.55
N PRO A 181 34.15 -10.48 4.30
CA PRO A 181 35.23 -10.03 3.40
C PRO A 181 35.03 -8.58 2.92
N TYR A 182 36.09 -8.00 2.32
CA TYR A 182 36.07 -6.66 1.74
C TYR A 182 36.33 -6.72 0.21
N PRO A 183 35.56 -6.00 -0.64
CA PRO A 183 34.47 -5.11 -0.28
C PRO A 183 33.29 -5.90 0.28
N ARG A 184 32.47 -5.23 1.09
CA ARG A 184 31.35 -5.89 1.74
C ARG A 184 30.43 -6.51 0.66
N PRO A 185 30.11 -7.81 0.71
CA PRO A 185 29.23 -8.46 -0.25
C PRO A 185 27.90 -7.70 -0.41
N GLY A 186 27.55 -7.34 -1.65
CA GLY A 186 26.41 -6.49 -1.97
C GLY A 186 26.70 -4.98 -2.10
N SER A 187 27.95 -4.54 -1.88
CA SER A 187 28.41 -3.18 -2.20
C SER A 187 28.73 -3.01 -3.69
N CYS A 188 28.43 -1.82 -4.23
CA CYS A 188 28.69 -1.48 -5.62
C CYS A 188 30.15 -1.03 -5.81
N ALA A 189 30.68 -1.20 -7.02
CA ALA A 189 32.01 -0.70 -7.36
C ALA A 189 31.90 0.81 -7.55
N SER A 190 32.11 1.58 -6.48
CA SER A 190 31.78 3.01 -6.41
C SER A 190 32.72 3.76 -5.47
N LYS A 191 32.70 5.11 -5.53
CA LYS A 191 33.56 5.96 -4.70
C LYS A 191 33.16 5.89 -3.23
N VAL A 192 31.86 5.81 -2.97
CA VAL A 192 31.31 5.70 -1.60
C VAL A 192 31.71 4.41 -0.89
N ASN A 193 32.02 3.34 -1.64
CA ASN A 193 32.53 2.08 -1.09
C ASN A 193 34.07 2.03 -1.00
N GLY A 194 34.71 3.19 -0.94
CA GLY A 194 36.17 3.35 -0.80
C GLY A 194 36.93 3.49 -2.12
N GLY A 195 36.25 3.42 -3.26
CA GLY A 195 36.84 3.69 -4.59
C GLY A 195 38.00 2.78 -4.99
N ARG A 196 38.20 1.65 -4.29
CA ARG A 196 39.35 0.75 -4.51
C ARG A 196 39.21 -0.13 -5.76
N TYR A 197 37.99 -0.37 -6.22
CA TYR A 197 37.68 -1.25 -7.34
C TYR A 197 36.91 -0.45 -8.39
N GLY A 198 37.33 -0.56 -9.66
CA GLY A 198 36.66 0.13 -10.77
C GLY A 198 35.45 -0.64 -11.30
N THR A 199 35.44 -1.95 -11.11
CA THR A 199 34.33 -2.84 -11.51
C THR A 199 34.21 -4.04 -10.58
N THR A 200 33.05 -4.70 -10.56
CA THR A 200 32.82 -5.94 -9.79
C THR A 200 33.71 -7.10 -10.23
N LYS A 201 34.30 -7.03 -11.44
CA LYS A 201 35.32 -8.01 -11.87
C LYS A 201 36.61 -7.93 -11.06
N ASP A 202 36.91 -6.76 -10.50
CA ASP A 202 38.12 -6.54 -9.69
C ASP A 202 37.95 -7.04 -8.25
N TYR A 203 36.74 -7.48 -7.87
CA TYR A 203 36.48 -7.95 -6.51
C TYR A 203 37.24 -9.26 -6.21
N PRO A 204 37.82 -9.38 -5.00
CA PRO A 204 38.48 -10.60 -4.54
C PRO A 204 37.59 -11.86 -4.59
N ASP A 205 38.20 -13.01 -4.88
CA ASP A 205 37.49 -14.29 -5.01
C ASP A 205 36.76 -14.69 -3.71
N ASP A 206 37.27 -14.33 -2.53
CA ASP A 206 36.61 -14.58 -1.23
C ASP A 206 35.34 -13.74 -1.04
N ALA A 207 35.35 -12.46 -1.45
CA ALA A 207 34.17 -11.60 -1.44
C ALA A 207 33.07 -12.14 -2.37
N ILE A 208 33.44 -12.58 -3.58
CA ILE A 208 32.50 -13.15 -4.55
C ILE A 208 31.95 -14.50 -4.07
N ARG A 209 32.79 -15.37 -3.49
CA ARG A 209 32.33 -16.64 -2.90
C ARG A 209 31.36 -16.41 -1.75
N PHE A 210 31.64 -15.44 -0.89
CA PHE A 210 30.74 -15.10 0.21
C PHE A 210 29.40 -14.60 -0.31
N ALA A 211 29.39 -13.66 -1.27
CA ALA A 211 28.15 -13.15 -1.85
C ALA A 211 27.27 -14.27 -2.42
N ARG A 212 27.89 -15.25 -3.09
CA ARG A 212 27.23 -16.43 -3.63
C ARG A 212 26.59 -17.31 -2.55
N SER A 213 27.28 -17.57 -1.44
CA SER A 213 26.76 -18.45 -0.38
C SER A 213 25.85 -17.75 0.63
N HIS A 214 25.89 -16.42 0.72
CA HIS A 214 25.16 -15.62 1.71
C HIS A 214 24.25 -14.53 1.08
N PRO A 215 23.30 -14.89 0.21
CA PRO A 215 22.41 -13.89 -0.40
C PRO A 215 21.33 -13.34 0.55
N LEU A 216 21.07 -14.00 1.68
CA LEU A 216 19.99 -13.66 2.62
C LEU A 216 20.50 -12.80 3.79
N MET A 217 19.81 -11.71 4.09
CA MET A 217 20.02 -10.91 5.30
C MET A 217 19.29 -11.51 6.49
N TYR A 218 19.91 -11.49 7.67
CA TYR A 218 19.33 -12.04 8.91
C TYR A 218 18.20 -11.17 9.46
N GLN A 219 18.36 -9.84 9.38
CA GLN A 219 17.35 -8.92 9.89
C GLN A 219 16.14 -8.82 8.96
N SER A 220 14.96 -9.08 9.51
CA SER A 220 13.69 -8.83 8.83
C SER A 220 13.33 -7.35 8.87
N ILE A 221 12.68 -6.88 7.81
CA ILE A 221 12.20 -5.50 7.67
C ILE A 221 10.76 -5.43 8.16
N LYS A 222 10.55 -4.71 9.27
CA LYS A 222 9.23 -4.47 9.88
C LYS A 222 8.61 -3.19 9.33
N PRO A 223 7.27 -3.09 9.29
CA PRO A 223 6.60 -1.90 8.77
C PRO A 223 6.66 -0.75 9.78
N ALA A 224 6.33 0.45 9.32
CA ALA A 224 6.07 1.60 10.17
C ALA A 224 5.07 1.21 11.27
N HIS A 225 5.31 1.68 12.50
CA HIS A 225 4.54 1.31 13.69
C HIS A 225 4.48 -0.20 14.02
N LYS A 226 5.28 -1.05 13.34
CA LYS A 226 5.33 -2.51 13.51
C LYS A 226 3.98 -3.23 13.32
N LYS A 227 3.04 -2.61 12.60
CA LYS A 227 1.71 -3.15 12.29
C LYS A 227 1.21 -2.66 10.92
N PRO A 228 0.21 -3.31 10.31
CA PRO A 228 -0.41 -2.83 9.08
C PRO A 228 -1.18 -1.53 9.33
N ILE A 229 -1.30 -0.69 8.29
CA ILE A 229 -2.17 0.48 8.30
C ILE A 229 -3.62 0.13 7.96
N LEU A 230 -3.84 -0.99 7.26
CA LEU A 230 -5.15 -1.50 6.88
C LEU A 230 -5.14 -3.04 6.98
N VAL A 231 -6.24 -3.62 7.47
CA VAL A 231 -6.46 -5.07 7.51
C VAL A 231 -7.89 -5.38 7.06
N LYS A 232 -8.05 -6.29 6.11
CA LYS A 232 -9.34 -6.77 5.59
C LYS A 232 -9.42 -8.29 5.68
N THR A 233 -10.23 -8.80 6.60
CA THR A 233 -10.38 -10.24 6.89
C THR A 233 -11.83 -10.73 6.83
N ASP A 234 -12.77 -9.85 6.50
CA ASP A 234 -14.21 -10.16 6.40
C ASP A 234 -14.59 -10.96 5.14
N GLY A 235 -13.63 -11.19 4.23
CA GLY A 235 -13.84 -11.89 2.96
C GLY A 235 -14.64 -11.09 1.93
N ARG A 236 -14.99 -9.83 2.21
CA ARG A 236 -15.80 -9.00 1.31
C ARG A 236 -15.03 -8.57 0.06
N TYR A 237 -13.73 -8.32 0.22
CA TYR A 237 -12.87 -7.85 -0.87
C TYR A 237 -11.62 -8.72 -1.01
N ASN A 238 -11.32 -9.12 -2.24
CA ASN A 238 -10.05 -9.72 -2.60
C ASN A 238 -9.19 -8.67 -3.31
N LEU A 239 -8.24 -8.10 -2.57
CA LEU A 239 -7.47 -6.93 -2.99
C LEU A 239 -6.33 -7.38 -3.92
N LYS A 240 -6.06 -6.61 -4.98
CA LYS A 240 -5.11 -7.00 -6.04
C LYS A 240 -4.14 -5.91 -6.45
N GLN A 241 -4.52 -4.65 -6.34
CA GLN A 241 -3.71 -3.53 -6.80
C GLN A 241 -3.82 -2.37 -5.81
N ILE A 242 -2.77 -1.57 -5.68
CA ILE A 242 -2.74 -0.40 -4.81
C ILE A 242 -2.06 0.78 -5.52
N ALA A 243 -2.71 1.94 -5.45
CA ALA A 243 -2.11 3.22 -5.77
C ALA A 243 -2.33 4.20 -4.61
N VAL A 244 -1.36 5.07 -4.35
CA VAL A 244 -1.43 6.02 -3.23
C VAL A 244 -1.13 7.43 -3.71
N ASP A 245 -1.94 8.38 -3.29
CA ASP A 245 -1.69 9.81 -3.48
C ASP A 245 -1.55 10.51 -2.13
N ARG A 246 -0.59 11.44 -2.03
CA ARG A 246 -0.44 12.30 -0.85
C ARG A 246 -1.09 13.65 -1.12
N VAL A 247 -2.08 14.00 -0.31
CA VAL A 247 -2.86 15.23 -0.43
C VAL A 247 -2.74 16.07 0.84
N GLU A 248 -2.71 17.39 0.63
CA GLU A 248 -2.82 18.38 1.70
C GLU A 248 -4.31 18.67 1.94
N ALA A 249 -4.75 18.55 3.19
CA ALA A 249 -6.07 18.92 3.69
C ALA A 249 -5.94 20.07 4.71
N GLU A 250 -7.06 20.58 5.22
CA GLU A 250 -7.09 21.67 6.20
C GLU A 250 -6.41 21.31 7.53
N ASP A 251 -6.51 20.05 7.95
CA ASP A 251 -6.02 19.52 9.22
C ASP A 251 -4.72 18.69 9.09
N GLY A 252 -4.17 18.56 7.89
CA GLY A 252 -2.86 17.94 7.67
C GLY A 252 -2.71 17.21 6.33
N GLN A 253 -1.63 16.45 6.21
CA GLN A 253 -1.38 15.60 5.05
C GLN A 253 -2.00 14.23 5.25
N TYR A 254 -2.62 13.71 4.19
CA TYR A 254 -3.19 12.37 4.15
C TYR A 254 -2.62 11.58 2.98
N ASP A 255 -2.35 10.31 3.22
CA ASP A 255 -2.10 9.33 2.17
C ASP A 255 -3.45 8.67 1.84
N VAL A 256 -3.99 8.94 0.65
CA VAL A 256 -5.22 8.35 0.13
C VAL A 256 -4.89 7.10 -0.66
N LEU A 257 -5.43 5.97 -0.23
CA LEU A 257 -5.24 4.66 -0.83
C LEU A 257 -6.37 4.39 -1.82
N PHE A 258 -6.01 4.10 -3.06
CA PHE A 258 -6.89 3.53 -4.08
C PHE A 258 -6.56 2.06 -4.22
N ILE A 259 -7.49 1.18 -3.85
CA ILE A 259 -7.24 -0.26 -3.76
C ILE A 259 -8.19 -0.99 -4.71
N GLY A 260 -7.63 -1.65 -5.72
CA GLY A 260 -8.38 -2.42 -6.71
C GLY A 260 -8.60 -3.87 -6.28
N THR A 261 -9.73 -4.44 -6.67
CA THR A 261 -10.13 -5.82 -6.35
C THR A 261 -10.15 -6.74 -7.58
N ASP A 262 -10.34 -8.03 -7.33
CA ASP A 262 -10.56 -9.05 -8.36
C ASP A 262 -11.95 -9.02 -9.02
N ASN A 263 -12.86 -8.16 -8.58
CA ASN A 263 -14.22 -8.03 -9.11
C ASN A 263 -14.53 -6.63 -9.68
N GLY A 264 -13.51 -5.80 -9.92
CA GLY A 264 -13.68 -4.53 -10.63
C GLY A 264 -14.07 -3.36 -9.75
N ILE A 265 -13.89 -3.49 -8.43
CA ILE A 265 -14.15 -2.44 -7.45
C ILE A 265 -12.84 -1.71 -7.12
N VAL A 266 -12.90 -0.39 -6.99
CA VAL A 266 -11.87 0.41 -6.33
C VAL A 266 -12.41 0.96 -5.02
N LEU A 267 -11.71 0.64 -3.93
CA LEU A 267 -11.90 1.27 -2.64
C LEU A 267 -11.01 2.50 -2.54
N LYS A 268 -11.59 3.63 -2.16
CA LYS A 268 -10.86 4.85 -1.78
C LYS A 268 -10.88 4.95 -0.27
N VAL A 269 -9.71 4.88 0.35
CA VAL A 269 -9.57 4.74 1.81
C VAL A 269 -8.52 5.71 2.32
N ILE A 270 -8.71 6.22 3.53
CA ILE A 270 -7.65 6.85 4.32
C ILE A 270 -7.50 6.09 5.64
N THR A 271 -6.30 6.13 6.20
CA THR A 271 -6.00 5.52 7.50
C THR A 271 -5.48 6.59 8.45
N ILE A 272 -6.06 6.70 9.64
CA ILE A 272 -5.70 7.72 10.63
C ILE A 272 -5.03 7.03 11.81
N TYR A 273 -3.77 7.39 12.06
CA TYR A 273 -3.06 6.89 13.24
C TYR A 273 -3.46 7.68 14.49
N ASN A 274 -3.99 6.96 15.47
CA ASN A 274 -4.21 7.47 16.82
C ASN A 274 -3.00 7.12 17.69
N GLN A 275 -2.25 8.16 18.09
CA GLN A 275 -1.03 8.00 18.89
C GLN A 275 -1.30 7.54 20.32
N GLU A 276 -2.43 7.95 20.92
CA GLU A 276 -2.76 7.65 22.32
C GLU A 276 -3.13 6.19 22.52
N THR A 277 -3.90 5.64 21.58
CA THR A 277 -4.35 4.24 21.61
C THR A 277 -3.44 3.31 20.80
N GLU A 278 -2.42 3.87 20.13
CA GLU A 278 -1.62 3.19 19.13
C GLU A 278 -2.48 2.37 18.15
N SER A 279 -3.57 2.93 17.65
CA SER A 279 -4.49 2.25 16.74
C SER A 279 -4.56 2.94 15.38
N MET A 280 -4.94 2.19 14.36
CA MET A 280 -5.22 2.70 13.02
C MET A 280 -6.73 2.70 12.83
N GLU A 281 -7.30 3.87 12.57
CA GLU A 281 -8.69 4.01 12.14
C GLU A 281 -8.74 3.90 10.61
N GLU A 282 -9.61 3.03 10.11
CA GLU A 282 -9.94 2.95 8.70
C GLU A 282 -11.13 3.86 8.39
N VAL A 283 -11.01 4.69 7.35
CA VAL A 283 -12.13 5.47 6.79
C VAL A 283 -12.27 5.16 5.31
N ILE A 284 -13.33 4.43 4.95
CA ILE A 284 -13.70 4.18 3.55
C ILE A 284 -14.44 5.42 3.04
N LEU A 285 -13.84 6.13 2.10
CA LEU A 285 -14.39 7.34 1.49
C LEU A 285 -15.36 6.99 0.36
N GLU A 286 -14.98 6.06 -0.51
CA GLU A 286 -15.78 5.66 -1.68
C GLU A 286 -15.55 4.18 -2.01
N GLU A 287 -16.58 3.53 -2.53
CA GLU A 287 -16.54 2.20 -3.17
C GLU A 287 -17.07 2.36 -4.60
N LEU A 288 -16.21 2.15 -5.60
CA LEU A 288 -16.53 2.44 -7.00
C LEU A 288 -16.45 1.16 -7.83
N GLN A 289 -17.59 0.72 -8.37
CA GLN A 289 -17.63 -0.31 -9.41
C GLN A 289 -17.18 0.34 -10.73
N ILE A 290 -15.99 -0.03 -11.21
CA ILE A 290 -15.32 0.64 -12.33
C ILE A 290 -15.86 0.15 -13.67
N PHE A 291 -16.07 -1.16 -13.77
CA PHE A 291 -16.52 -1.81 -14.99
C PHE A 291 -17.96 -2.30 -14.78
N LYS A 292 -18.76 -2.22 -15.85
CA LYS A 292 -20.15 -2.68 -15.84
C LYS A 292 -20.26 -4.14 -15.41
N ASP A 293 -19.39 -4.99 -15.95
CA ASP A 293 -19.28 -6.39 -15.58
C ASP A 293 -18.18 -6.56 -14.52
N PRO A 294 -18.40 -7.35 -13.45
CA PRO A 294 -17.39 -7.61 -12.44
C PRO A 294 -16.18 -8.36 -13.03
N VAL A 295 -15.12 -7.64 -13.34
CA VAL A 295 -13.88 -8.18 -13.92
C VAL A 295 -12.66 -7.80 -13.09
N PRO A 296 -11.64 -8.67 -12.97
CA PRO A 296 -10.45 -8.37 -12.18
C PRO A 296 -9.71 -7.12 -12.65
N ILE A 297 -9.33 -6.28 -11.69
CA ILE A 297 -8.36 -5.21 -11.92
C ILE A 297 -6.97 -5.84 -11.94
N ILE A 298 -6.27 -5.68 -13.06
CA ILE A 298 -4.95 -6.29 -13.31
C ILE A 298 -3.80 -5.27 -13.25
N SER A 299 -4.11 -3.97 -13.35
CA SER A 299 -3.12 -2.90 -13.28
C SER A 299 -3.78 -1.60 -12.82
N MET A 300 -3.10 -0.85 -11.97
CA MET A 300 -3.49 0.51 -11.59
C MET A 300 -2.31 1.46 -11.73
N GLU A 301 -2.54 2.59 -12.40
CA GLU A 301 -1.54 3.65 -12.58
C GLU A 301 -2.11 5.00 -12.18
N ILE A 302 -1.29 5.82 -11.53
CA ILE A 302 -1.75 7.07 -10.92
C ILE A 302 -1.01 8.28 -11.49
N SER A 303 -1.75 9.35 -11.74
CA SER A 303 -1.18 10.64 -12.12
C SER A 303 -1.65 11.71 -11.14
N SER A 304 -0.90 11.93 -10.07
CA SER A 304 -1.19 12.99 -9.08
C SER A 304 -1.30 14.38 -9.72
N LYS A 305 -0.46 14.67 -10.73
CA LYS A 305 -0.50 15.94 -11.48
C LYS A 305 -1.82 16.15 -12.23
N ARG A 306 -2.38 15.08 -12.82
CA ARG A 306 -3.68 15.15 -13.53
C ARG A 306 -4.86 14.86 -12.59
N GLN A 307 -4.57 14.39 -11.37
CA GLN A 307 -5.52 13.80 -10.43
C GLN A 307 -6.42 12.74 -11.08
N GLN A 308 -5.77 11.78 -11.75
CA GLN A 308 -6.44 10.69 -12.44
C GLN A 308 -5.82 9.37 -12.03
N LEU A 309 -6.69 8.36 -11.92
CA LEU A 309 -6.37 6.96 -11.76
C LEU A 309 -6.73 6.25 -13.06
N TYR A 310 -5.80 5.49 -13.62
CA TYR A 310 -5.98 4.66 -14.80
C TYR A 310 -6.03 3.20 -14.36
N ILE A 311 -7.08 2.49 -14.74
CA ILE A 311 -7.39 1.17 -14.21
C ILE A 311 -7.56 0.22 -15.39
N GLY A 312 -6.74 -0.82 -15.44
CA GLY A 312 -6.79 -1.84 -16.48
C GLY A 312 -7.47 -3.12 -16.00
N SER A 313 -8.29 -3.69 -16.87
CA SER A 313 -8.77 -5.07 -16.82
C SER A 313 -8.37 -5.80 -18.11
N ALA A 314 -8.67 -7.10 -18.22
CA ALA A 314 -8.43 -7.84 -19.45
C ALA A 314 -9.24 -7.32 -20.66
N SER A 315 -10.32 -6.57 -20.42
CA SER A 315 -11.27 -6.15 -21.47
C SER A 315 -11.30 -4.64 -21.73
N ALA A 316 -10.91 -3.82 -20.75
CA ALA A 316 -11.04 -2.37 -20.85
C ALA A 316 -10.04 -1.62 -19.96
N VAL A 317 -9.84 -0.35 -20.30
CA VAL A 317 -9.13 0.63 -19.46
C VAL A 317 -10.11 1.73 -19.08
N ALA A 318 -10.19 2.05 -17.79
CA ALA A 318 -10.99 3.13 -17.25
C ALA A 318 -10.09 4.27 -16.74
N GLN A 319 -10.61 5.49 -16.84
CA GLN A 319 -9.99 6.68 -16.27
C GLN A 319 -10.95 7.28 -15.23
N VAL A 320 -10.47 7.45 -14.01
CA VAL A 320 -11.29 7.89 -12.86
C VAL A 320 -10.62 9.08 -12.18
N ARG A 321 -11.42 10.08 -11.79
CA ARG A 321 -10.94 11.23 -11.01
C ARG A 321 -10.72 10.81 -9.56
N PHE A 322 -9.78 11.45 -8.87
CA PHE A 322 -9.57 11.20 -7.44
C PHE A 322 -10.76 11.57 -6.56
N HIS A 323 -11.59 12.51 -7.00
CA HIS A 323 -12.70 13.04 -6.23
C HIS A 323 -13.90 13.36 -7.11
N GLN A 324 -15.07 13.35 -6.49
CA GLN A 324 -16.35 13.74 -7.06
C GLN A 324 -17.10 14.61 -6.04
N CYS A 325 -16.45 15.68 -5.54
CA CYS A 325 -16.96 16.47 -4.41
C CYS A 325 -18.41 16.93 -4.56
N ASP A 326 -18.83 17.27 -5.78
CA ASP A 326 -20.19 17.71 -6.09
C ASP A 326 -21.25 16.67 -5.71
N MET A 327 -20.90 15.38 -5.66
CA MET A 327 -21.79 14.28 -5.27
C MET A 327 -22.18 14.34 -3.78
N TYR A 328 -21.36 14.97 -2.93
CA TYR A 328 -21.68 15.20 -1.53
C TYR A 328 -22.72 16.32 -1.34
N GLY A 329 -23.02 17.11 -2.39
CA GLY A 329 -24.16 18.03 -2.42
C GLY A 329 -23.91 19.38 -1.77
N SER A 330 -25.01 20.07 -1.44
CA SER A 330 -25.04 21.45 -0.96
C SER A 330 -25.31 21.58 0.55
N ALA A 331 -25.11 20.53 1.33
CA ALA A 331 -25.17 20.63 2.78
C ALA A 331 -23.74 20.61 3.35
N CYS A 332 -23.42 21.58 4.21
CA CYS A 332 -22.14 21.61 4.92
C CYS A 332 -21.90 20.29 5.68
N ALA A 333 -22.95 19.75 6.32
CA ALA A 333 -22.86 18.52 7.08
C ALA A 333 -22.47 17.32 6.22
N ASP A 334 -23.08 17.14 5.04
CA ASP A 334 -22.77 16.04 4.12
C ASP A 334 -21.31 16.11 3.65
N CYS A 335 -20.83 17.31 3.33
CA CYS A 335 -19.43 17.52 2.91
C CYS A 335 -18.43 17.20 4.02
N CYS A 336 -18.69 17.63 5.26
CA CYS A 336 -17.82 17.34 6.40
C CYS A 336 -17.85 15.85 6.80
N LEU A 337 -19.03 15.21 6.75
CA LEU A 337 -19.19 13.79 7.04
C LEU A 337 -18.53 12.88 5.99
N ALA A 338 -18.37 13.36 4.76
CA ALA A 338 -17.67 12.63 3.71
C ALA A 338 -16.18 12.38 4.05
N ARG A 339 -15.56 13.24 4.87
CA ARG A 339 -14.15 13.16 5.31
C ARG A 339 -13.15 13.03 4.16
N ASP A 340 -13.54 13.37 2.93
CA ASP A 340 -12.66 13.28 1.76
C ASP A 340 -11.64 14.43 1.78
N PRO A 341 -10.33 14.17 1.91
CA PRO A 341 -9.31 15.23 1.95
C PRO A 341 -9.24 16.06 0.66
N TYR A 342 -9.78 15.57 -0.46
CA TYR A 342 -9.89 16.35 -1.69
C TYR A 342 -11.07 17.33 -1.69
N CYS A 343 -11.98 17.26 -0.72
CA CYS A 343 -13.25 17.99 -0.73
C CYS A 343 -13.44 18.84 0.53
N ALA A 344 -13.97 20.05 0.34
CA ALA A 344 -14.31 20.95 1.42
C ALA A 344 -15.56 21.76 1.07
N TRP A 345 -16.33 22.09 2.10
CA TRP A 345 -17.48 22.98 1.94
C TRP A 345 -16.97 24.38 1.63
N ASP A 346 -17.51 25.07 0.61
CA ASP A 346 -17.04 26.42 0.25
C ASP A 346 -17.97 27.56 0.68
N GLY A 347 -19.07 27.23 1.37
CA GLY A 347 -20.14 28.13 1.74
C GLY A 347 -21.42 27.95 0.91
N ILE A 348 -21.34 27.28 -0.25
CA ILE A 348 -22.48 27.07 -1.17
C ILE A 348 -22.65 25.59 -1.51
N SER A 349 -21.56 24.87 -1.74
CA SER A 349 -21.57 23.46 -2.11
C SER A 349 -20.30 22.73 -1.62
N CYS A 350 -20.36 21.40 -1.57
CA CYS A 350 -19.14 20.62 -1.40
C CYS A 350 -18.34 20.69 -2.68
N SER A 351 -17.13 21.24 -2.60
CA SER A 351 -16.29 21.49 -3.76
C SER A 351 -14.87 21.04 -3.47
N ARG A 352 -14.02 21.09 -4.49
CA ARG A 352 -12.63 20.68 -4.35
C ARG A 352 -11.85 21.57 -3.39
N TYR A 353 -11.11 20.92 -2.48
CA TYR A 353 -10.14 21.57 -1.62
C TYR A 353 -8.90 21.99 -2.41
N TYR A 354 -8.50 23.25 -2.19
CA TYR A 354 -7.25 23.81 -2.71
C TYR A 354 -6.45 24.39 -1.55
N PRO A 355 -5.23 23.86 -1.28
CA PRO A 355 -4.34 24.40 -0.26
C PRO A 355 -4.00 25.86 -0.62
N THR A 356 -4.62 26.80 0.07
CA THR A 356 -4.38 28.23 -0.18
C THR A 356 -3.09 28.66 0.50
N GLY A 357 -2.15 29.21 -0.27
CA GLY A 357 -1.08 30.04 0.30
C GLY A 357 -1.70 31.24 1.00
N THR A 358 -1.45 31.37 2.32
CA THR A 358 -1.59 32.49 3.28
C THR A 358 -2.63 33.63 3.12
N HIS A 359 -3.38 33.82 2.04
CA HIS A 359 -4.18 35.02 1.80
C HIS A 359 -5.61 34.82 1.26
N ALA A 360 -6.11 33.59 1.16
CA ALA A 360 -7.52 33.35 0.83
C ALA A 360 -8.17 32.33 1.77
N LYS A 361 -8.21 32.65 3.07
CA LYS A 361 -9.22 32.09 3.96
C LYS A 361 -10.58 32.55 3.46
N ARG A 362 -11.20 31.82 2.53
CA ARG A 362 -12.66 31.95 2.33
C ARG A 362 -13.25 31.65 3.71
N ARG A 363 -13.81 32.66 4.39
CA ARG A 363 -14.32 32.56 5.77
C ARG A 363 -15.31 31.39 5.98
N PHE A 364 -15.84 30.86 4.89
CA PHE A 364 -16.84 29.80 4.84
C PHE A 364 -16.28 28.40 4.54
N ARG A 365 -14.96 28.25 4.32
CA ARG A 365 -14.39 26.93 4.05
C ARG A 365 -14.48 26.04 5.30
N ARG A 366 -14.98 24.80 5.16
CA ARG A 366 -15.01 23.81 6.23
C ARG A 366 -14.58 22.44 5.72
N GLN A 367 -13.62 21.84 6.41
CA GLN A 367 -13.18 20.47 6.21
C GLN A 367 -12.73 19.89 7.56
N ASP A 368 -13.10 18.64 7.82
CA ASP A 368 -12.65 17.89 8.99
C ASP A 368 -12.48 16.43 8.61
N VAL A 369 -11.30 16.12 8.06
CA VAL A 369 -10.96 14.77 7.61
C VAL A 369 -10.76 13.85 8.81
N ARG A 370 -10.05 14.34 9.84
CA ARG A 370 -9.68 13.54 11.01
C ARG A 370 -10.88 13.08 11.83
N HIS A 371 -11.86 13.93 12.08
CA HIS A 371 -12.96 13.62 13.00
C HIS A 371 -14.33 13.59 12.35
N GLY A 372 -14.51 14.23 11.19
CA GLY A 372 -15.82 14.33 10.53
C GLY A 372 -16.87 15.06 11.39
N ASN A 373 -16.46 16.00 12.24
CA ASN A 373 -17.35 16.67 13.19
C ASN A 373 -18.17 17.80 12.52
N ALA A 374 -19.18 17.40 11.74
CA ALA A 374 -20.09 18.32 11.06
C ALA A 374 -20.80 19.29 12.04
N ALA A 375 -21.13 18.85 13.26
CA ALA A 375 -21.83 19.68 14.24
C ALA A 375 -21.00 20.91 14.66
N GLN A 376 -19.69 20.72 14.87
CA GLN A 376 -18.79 21.81 15.20
C GLN A 376 -18.43 22.66 13.98
N GLN A 377 -18.14 22.02 12.84
CA GLN A 377 -17.69 22.72 11.63
C GLN A 377 -18.78 23.59 10.99
N CYS A 378 -20.03 23.12 11.03
CA CYS A 378 -21.17 23.76 10.38
C CYS A 378 -22.02 24.61 11.34
N PHE A 379 -21.53 24.87 12.56
CA PHE A 379 -22.24 25.68 13.55
C PHE A 379 -22.53 27.09 13.01
N GLY A 380 -23.80 27.51 13.09
CA GLY A 380 -24.27 28.80 12.58
C GLY A 380 -24.54 28.87 11.06
N GLN A 381 -24.17 27.85 10.27
CA GLN A 381 -24.57 27.76 8.85
C GLN A 381 -25.89 27.01 8.63
N GLN A 382 -26.53 26.53 9.69
CA GLN A 382 -27.95 26.19 9.70
C GLN A 382 -28.87 27.44 9.60
N PHE A 383 -28.34 28.66 9.47
CA PHE A 383 -29.12 29.89 9.57
C PHE A 383 -28.74 30.99 8.57
N ILE A 384 -28.69 30.64 7.27
CA ILE A 384 -28.93 31.62 6.20
C ILE A 384 -30.04 31.05 5.30
N GLY A 385 -31.29 31.21 5.74
CA GLY A 385 -32.52 30.98 4.97
C GLY A 385 -33.05 29.54 4.96
N ASP A 386 -34.08 29.25 5.77
CA ASP A 386 -35.11 28.22 5.54
C ASP A 386 -34.68 26.78 5.18
N ALA A 387 -33.62 26.24 5.77
CA ALA A 387 -33.13 24.88 5.44
C ALA A 387 -33.30 23.83 6.56
N LEU A 388 -33.62 24.22 7.79
CA LEU A 388 -34.06 23.27 8.83
C LEU A 388 -35.51 22.78 8.60
N ASP A 389 -36.26 23.46 7.73
CA ASP A 389 -37.67 23.20 7.42
C ASP A 389 -37.90 22.47 6.09
N LYS A 390 -36.85 21.93 5.47
CA LYS A 390 -36.99 21.05 4.29
C LYS A 390 -36.43 19.67 4.59
N THR A 391 -37.00 19.01 5.59
CA THR A 391 -37.25 17.58 5.35
C THR A 391 -38.07 17.53 4.07
N GLU A 392 -37.64 16.75 3.08
CA GLU A 392 -38.36 16.68 1.81
C GLU A 392 -39.77 16.12 2.09
N GLU A 393 -40.76 17.00 2.13
CA GLU A 393 -42.15 16.59 2.33
C GLU A 393 -42.67 16.00 1.02
N ARG A 394 -42.83 14.68 1.01
CA ARG A 394 -43.47 13.96 -0.09
C ARG A 394 -44.88 13.55 0.32
N LEU A 395 -45.88 14.11 -0.35
CA LEU A 395 -47.26 13.69 -0.19
C LEU A 395 -47.45 12.35 -0.90
N ALA A 396 -47.85 11.32 -0.14
CA ALA A 396 -48.20 10.01 -0.67
C ALA A 396 -49.71 9.76 -0.47
N TYR A 397 -50.38 9.25 -1.50
CA TYR A 397 -51.77 8.85 -1.44
C TYR A 397 -51.85 7.33 -1.33
N GLY A 398 -52.50 6.83 -0.28
CA GLY A 398 -52.79 5.41 -0.09
C GLY A 398 -54.28 5.13 -0.24
N ILE A 399 -54.62 3.91 -0.70
CA ILE A 399 -56.00 3.41 -0.68
C ILE A 399 -56.22 2.71 0.67
N GLU A 400 -57.39 2.93 1.28
CA GLU A 400 -57.77 2.26 2.51
C GLU A 400 -57.63 0.74 2.34
N ASN A 401 -56.97 0.09 3.30
CA ASN A 401 -56.64 -1.35 3.30
C ASN A 401 -55.62 -1.82 2.23
N ASN A 402 -54.87 -0.92 1.60
CA ASN A 402 -53.73 -1.28 0.74
C ASN A 402 -52.39 -0.84 1.34
N SER A 403 -51.30 -1.48 0.94
CA SER A 403 -49.94 -1.09 1.35
C SER A 403 -49.39 0.04 0.47
N THR A 404 -48.54 0.89 1.03
CA THR A 404 -47.82 1.95 0.30
C THR A 404 -46.35 1.88 0.68
N LEU A 405 -45.47 1.94 -0.32
CA LEU A 405 -44.02 1.92 -0.11
C LEU A 405 -43.50 3.35 0.01
N LEU A 406 -42.83 3.66 1.13
CA LEU A 406 -42.08 4.89 1.32
C LEU A 406 -40.59 4.58 1.23
N GLU A 407 -39.92 5.13 0.23
CA GLU A 407 -38.51 4.84 -0.05
C GLU A 407 -37.61 5.90 0.59
N CYS A 408 -36.57 5.46 1.29
CA CYS A 408 -35.49 6.28 1.81
C CYS A 408 -34.17 5.51 1.67
N THR A 409 -33.35 5.92 0.70
CA THR A 409 -32.05 5.29 0.45
C THR A 409 -30.96 6.26 0.92
N PRO A 410 -30.22 5.94 2.01
CA PRO A 410 -29.16 6.82 2.49
C PRO A 410 -28.02 6.84 1.48
N ARG A 411 -27.37 8.00 1.31
CA ARG A 411 -26.17 8.11 0.46
C ARG A 411 -24.96 7.40 1.09
N SER A 412 -24.88 7.39 2.42
CA SER A 412 -23.81 6.72 3.15
C SER A 412 -24.15 5.25 3.36
N LEU A 413 -23.22 4.37 2.97
CA LEU A 413 -23.30 2.93 3.24
C LEU A 413 -23.15 2.58 4.73
N GLN A 414 -22.74 3.54 5.56
CA GLN A 414 -22.58 3.39 7.00
C GLN A 414 -23.76 3.97 7.80
N ALA A 415 -24.74 4.59 7.12
CA ALA A 415 -25.90 5.17 7.78
C ALA A 415 -26.95 4.09 8.10
N LYS A 416 -27.57 4.22 9.27
CA LYS A 416 -28.76 3.45 9.64
C LYS A 416 -29.99 4.34 9.50
N VAL A 417 -30.97 3.89 8.71
CA VAL A 417 -32.27 4.57 8.58
C VAL A 417 -33.22 4.05 9.65
N ILE A 418 -33.93 4.96 10.31
CA ILE A 418 -34.95 4.64 11.32
C ILE A 418 -36.21 5.42 10.96
N TRP A 419 -37.36 4.75 10.94
CA TRP A 419 -38.64 5.34 10.58
C TRP A 419 -39.47 5.65 11.81
N PHE A 420 -40.12 6.82 11.82
CA PHE A 420 -41.07 7.21 12.86
C PHE A 420 -42.42 7.58 12.23
N VAL A 421 -43.51 7.15 12.84
CA VAL A 421 -44.87 7.51 12.43
C VAL A 421 -45.52 8.40 13.49
N GLN A 422 -46.23 9.42 13.05
CA GLN A 422 -47.03 10.29 13.90
C GLN A 422 -48.47 10.32 13.37
N LYS A 423 -49.43 9.90 14.19
CA LYS A 423 -50.85 9.92 13.85
C LYS A 423 -51.48 11.20 14.40
N GLY A 424 -51.90 12.11 13.51
CA GLY A 424 -52.50 13.40 13.88
C GLY A 424 -51.51 14.42 14.44
N ARG A 425 -52.00 15.62 14.80
CA ARG A 425 -51.16 16.78 15.17
C ARG A 425 -50.56 16.72 16.59
N ASP A 426 -51.09 15.87 17.48
CA ASP A 426 -50.70 15.79 18.90
C ASP A 426 -50.17 14.39 19.32
N GLY A 427 -50.01 13.48 18.36
CA GLY A 427 -49.54 12.12 18.66
C GLY A 427 -48.04 12.06 18.98
N ARG A 428 -47.65 11.20 19.93
CA ARG A 428 -46.25 10.83 20.14
C ARG A 428 -45.71 10.13 18.89
N LYS A 429 -44.47 10.43 18.49
CA LYS A 429 -43.78 9.70 17.42
C LYS A 429 -43.48 8.28 17.89
N GLU A 430 -43.93 7.30 17.13
CA GLU A 430 -43.68 5.87 17.36
C GLU A 430 -42.70 5.35 16.32
N GLU A 431 -41.68 4.60 16.75
CA GLU A 431 -40.73 3.96 15.84
C GLU A 431 -41.43 2.85 15.07
N VAL A 432 -41.33 2.89 13.74
CA VAL A 432 -41.85 1.85 12.87
C VAL A 432 -40.88 0.67 12.91
N LYS A 433 -41.36 -0.49 13.36
CA LYS A 433 -40.59 -1.73 13.30
C LYS A 433 -40.56 -2.21 11.85
N THR A 434 -39.41 -2.07 11.19
CA THR A 434 -39.12 -2.53 9.83
C THR A 434 -38.43 -3.87 9.80
#